data_AF-A0AAV5WXM4-F1
#
_entry.id   AF-A0AAV5WXM4-F1
#
_cell.length_a   1.000
_cell.length_b   1.000
_cell.length_c   1.000
_cell.angle_alpha   90.00
_cell.angle_beta   90.00
_cell.angle_gamma   90.00
#
_symmetry.space_group_name_H-M   'P 1'
#
loop_
_entity.id
_entity.type
_entity.pdbx_description
1 polymer ?
#
loop_
_entity_poly.entity_id
_entity_poly.type
_entity_poly.pdbx_seq_one_letter_code
_entity_poly.pdbx_strand_id
1 'polypeptide(L)'
;PIPSVIPMHEGFTGNARIDVHGHIHHGMERFTVELLSAHHIVLHVDFRFGYMGEHIVVMNSHIHGAWGAEMRVVNPVQHGGFLLTIKAHHEHYEIEINGIHVGHFHHRLPMECVQAIGFAGFGVVESVHFTGFPFATAWGDHCLDHFGHAGWVGYGTAAYVAPVIVAGHRHHSYY
;
A
#
# COMPACT_ATOMS: atom_id res chain seq x y z
N PRO A 1 -11.96 9.10 1.60
CA PRO A 1 -11.97 9.91 0.35
C PRO A 1 -10.65 9.68 -0.37
N ILE A 2 -10.63 9.39 -1.68
CA ILE A 2 -9.40 9.13 -2.43
C ILE A 2 -8.98 10.41 -3.20
N PRO A 3 -7.70 10.80 -3.20
CA PRO A 3 -6.57 10.09 -2.58
C PRO A 3 -6.56 10.19 -1.05
N SER A 4 -6.10 9.13 -0.39
CA SER A 4 -5.93 9.08 1.06
C SER A 4 -4.75 8.21 1.47
N VAL A 5 -4.25 8.45 2.67
CA VAL A 5 -3.21 7.66 3.31
C VAL A 5 -3.66 7.31 4.72
N ILE A 6 -3.42 6.07 5.14
CA ILE A 6 -3.58 5.61 6.52
C ILE A 6 -2.19 5.34 7.07
N PRO A 7 -1.67 6.19 7.98
CA PRO A 7 -0.42 5.94 8.68
C PRO A 7 -0.49 4.64 9.48
N MET A 8 0.62 3.91 9.49
CA MET A 8 0.82 2.71 10.28
C MET A 8 1.74 3.04 11.44
N HIS A 9 1.37 2.54 12.60
CA HIS A 9 2.04 2.76 13.87
C HIS A 9 2.78 1.51 14.35
N GLU A 10 2.96 0.57 13.44
CA GLU A 10 3.64 -0.69 13.68
C GLU A 10 4.22 -1.18 12.34
N GLY A 11 5.45 -1.68 12.37
CA GLY A 11 6.09 -2.26 11.19
C GLY A 11 5.38 -3.55 10.76
N PHE A 12 5.41 -3.85 9.47
CA PHE A 12 4.85 -5.09 8.97
C PHE A 12 5.71 -6.28 9.45
N THR A 13 5.09 -7.35 9.97
CA THR A 13 5.79 -8.54 10.46
C THR A 13 5.36 -9.79 9.69
N GLY A 14 6.21 -10.82 9.69
CA GLY A 14 5.86 -12.11 9.09
C GLY A 14 4.63 -12.68 9.78
N ASN A 15 3.55 -12.89 9.03
CA ASN A 15 2.18 -13.28 9.43
C ASN A 15 1.17 -12.14 9.61
N ALA A 16 1.56 -10.88 9.48
CA ALA A 16 0.60 -9.78 9.41
C ALA A 16 -0.04 -9.70 8.02
N ARG A 17 -1.29 -9.22 7.96
CA ARG A 17 -2.00 -8.99 6.69
C ARG A 17 -2.83 -7.71 6.71
N ILE A 18 -2.99 -7.14 5.52
CA ILE A 18 -3.85 -5.98 5.24
C ILE A 18 -4.92 -6.43 4.25
N ASP A 19 -6.17 -6.26 4.63
CA ASP A 19 -7.33 -6.52 3.78
C ASP A 19 -7.97 -5.17 3.40
N VAL A 20 -8.04 -4.85 2.11
CA VAL A 20 -8.64 -3.61 1.58
C VAL A 20 -9.93 -3.98 0.86
N HIS A 21 -11.05 -3.51 1.39
CA HIS A 21 -12.37 -3.64 0.77
C HIS A 21 -12.73 -2.35 0.06
N GLY A 22 -13.27 -2.47 -1.15
CA GLY A 22 -13.66 -1.31 -1.90
C GLY A 22 -14.46 -1.63 -3.15
N HIS A 23 -14.75 -0.58 -3.91
CA HIS A 23 -15.45 -0.65 -5.18
C HIS A 23 -14.69 0.12 -6.25
N ILE A 24 -14.65 -0.45 -7.46
CA ILE A 24 -14.14 0.23 -8.65
C ILE A 24 -15.31 0.74 -9.48
N HIS A 25 -15.30 2.04 -9.78
CA HIS A 25 -16.33 2.65 -10.63
C HIS A 25 -16.14 2.25 -12.10
N HIS A 26 -17.24 2.14 -12.83
CA HIS A 26 -17.19 1.89 -14.28
C HIS A 26 -16.52 3.06 -15.02
N GLY A 27 -15.80 2.72 -16.10
CA GLY A 27 -15.11 3.71 -16.95
C GLY A 27 -13.82 4.27 -16.36
N MET A 28 -13.33 3.71 -15.25
CA MET A 28 -12.12 4.15 -14.58
C MET A 28 -10.90 3.37 -15.08
N GLU A 29 -9.81 4.07 -15.39
CA GLU A 29 -8.65 3.42 -16.01
C GLU A 29 -7.73 2.74 -14.99
N ARG A 30 -7.54 3.37 -13.81
CA ARG A 30 -6.55 2.94 -12.81
C ARG A 30 -6.99 3.21 -11.37
N PHE A 31 -6.65 2.28 -10.48
CA PHE A 31 -6.73 2.43 -9.02
C PHE A 31 -5.49 1.81 -8.39
N THR A 32 -4.85 2.52 -7.46
CA THR A 32 -3.60 2.07 -6.85
C THR A 32 -3.73 1.94 -5.34
N VAL A 33 -3.12 0.87 -4.81
CA VAL A 33 -2.89 0.63 -3.40
C VAL A 33 -1.39 0.54 -3.19
N GLU A 34 -0.84 1.34 -2.28
CA GLU A 34 0.61 1.47 -2.11
C GLU A 34 1.03 1.31 -0.66
N LEU A 35 2.04 0.48 -0.41
CA LEU A 35 2.76 0.46 0.87
C LEU A 35 3.89 1.48 0.78
N LEU A 36 3.90 2.45 1.70
CA LEU A 36 4.75 3.61 1.64
C LEU A 36 5.81 3.59 2.73
N SER A 37 7.00 4.11 2.42
CA SER A 37 8.09 4.32 3.37
C SER A 37 8.85 5.58 3.01
N ALA A 38 8.63 6.67 3.75
CA ALA A 38 9.14 8.00 3.44
C ALA A 38 8.90 8.40 1.97
N HIS A 39 9.94 8.47 1.15
CA HIS A 39 9.88 8.82 -0.27
C HIS A 39 9.83 7.59 -1.21
N HIS A 40 9.73 6.39 -0.64
CA HIS A 40 9.66 5.12 -1.35
C HIS A 40 8.24 4.59 -1.41
N ILE A 41 7.93 3.92 -2.53
CA ILE A 41 6.81 3.00 -2.62
C ILE A 41 7.38 1.60 -2.52
N VAL A 42 7.21 0.97 -1.35
CA VAL A 42 7.71 -0.38 -1.03
C VAL A 42 7.02 -1.41 -1.92
N LEU A 43 5.70 -1.30 -2.03
CA LEU A 43 4.87 -2.10 -2.91
C LEU A 43 3.82 -1.19 -3.54
N HIS A 44 3.79 -1.13 -4.86
CA HIS A 44 2.76 -0.50 -5.66
C HIS A 44 1.88 -1.59 -6.26
N VAL A 45 0.58 -1.60 -5.98
CA VAL A 45 -0.41 -2.49 -6.61
C VAL A 45 -1.34 -1.63 -7.45
N ASP A 46 -1.24 -1.75 -8.77
CA ASP A 46 -1.95 -0.92 -9.75
C ASP A 46 -2.92 -1.74 -10.57
N PHE A 47 -4.20 -1.59 -10.25
CA PHE A 47 -5.30 -2.20 -10.98
C PHE A 47 -5.58 -1.39 -12.24
N ARG A 48 -5.34 -1.99 -13.41
CA ARG A 48 -5.63 -1.40 -14.72
C ARG A 48 -6.86 -2.04 -15.32
N PHE A 49 -7.85 -1.22 -15.68
CA PHE A 49 -9.15 -1.66 -16.23
C PHE A 49 -9.33 -1.20 -17.67
N GLY A 50 -8.41 -1.56 -18.56
CA GLY A 50 -8.41 -1.13 -19.96
C GLY A 50 -7.46 0.03 -20.26
N TYR A 51 -6.63 0.44 -19.29
CA TYR A 51 -5.55 1.40 -19.53
C TYR A 51 -4.62 0.85 -20.62
N MET A 52 -4.43 1.62 -21.69
CA MET A 52 -3.68 1.18 -22.89
C MET A 52 -4.18 -0.16 -23.50
N GLY A 53 -5.46 -0.50 -23.28
CA GLY A 53 -6.05 -1.75 -23.76
C GLY A 53 -5.79 -2.98 -22.87
N GLU A 54 -5.21 -2.81 -21.68
CA GLU A 54 -4.84 -3.91 -20.79
C GLU A 54 -5.76 -4.03 -19.58
N HIS A 55 -6.12 -5.26 -19.22
CA HIS A 55 -6.88 -5.60 -18.01
C HIS A 55 -6.01 -6.44 -17.07
N ILE A 56 -5.11 -5.77 -16.35
CA ILE A 56 -4.03 -6.39 -15.57
C ILE A 56 -3.84 -5.69 -14.23
N VAL A 57 -3.23 -6.41 -13.29
CA VAL A 57 -2.66 -5.80 -12.08
C VAL A 57 -1.16 -5.75 -12.25
N VAL A 58 -0.58 -4.57 -12.01
CA VAL A 58 0.86 -4.36 -12.03
C VAL A 58 1.36 -4.16 -10.61
N MET A 59 2.41 -4.90 -10.27
CA MET A 59 3.12 -4.78 -9.00
C MET A 59 4.55 -4.29 -9.22
N ASN A 60 4.98 -3.29 -8.45
CA ASN A 60 6.33 -2.74 -8.55
C ASN A 60 6.77 -2.08 -7.23
N SER A 61 7.99 -1.54 -7.21
CA SER A 61 8.48 -0.64 -6.16
C SER A 61 9.09 0.59 -6.82
N HIS A 62 8.95 1.74 -6.15
CA HIS A 62 9.60 2.99 -6.53
C HIS A 62 10.61 3.38 -5.45
N ILE A 63 11.89 3.18 -5.74
CA ILE A 63 12.98 3.27 -4.77
C ILE A 63 14.01 4.27 -5.31
N HIS A 64 14.46 5.20 -4.47
CA HIS A 64 15.40 6.27 -4.84
C HIS A 64 15.04 7.04 -6.12
N GLY A 65 13.74 7.33 -6.32
CA GLY A 65 13.29 8.10 -7.48
C GLY A 65 13.14 7.31 -8.78
N ALA A 66 13.25 5.98 -8.75
CA ALA A 66 13.13 5.13 -9.92
C ALA A 66 12.17 3.94 -9.71
N TRP A 67 11.40 3.63 -10.74
CA TRP A 67 10.62 2.39 -10.81
C TRP A 67 11.52 1.19 -11.11
N GLY A 68 11.28 0.08 -10.43
CA GLY A 68 11.94 -1.18 -10.72
C GLY A 68 11.27 -1.96 -11.86
N ALA A 69 11.60 -3.24 -11.98
CA ALA A 69 10.95 -4.15 -12.93
C ALA A 69 9.48 -4.41 -12.55
N GLU A 70 8.57 -4.34 -13.50
CA GLU A 70 7.15 -4.64 -13.26
C GLU A 70 6.92 -6.16 -13.14
N MET A 71 6.05 -6.56 -12.20
CA MET A 71 5.39 -7.86 -12.19
C MET A 71 3.96 -7.66 -12.64
N ARG A 72 3.52 -8.40 -13.66
CA ARG A 72 2.21 -8.21 -14.31
C ARG A 72 1.40 -9.48 -14.18
N VAL A 73 0.16 -9.37 -13.72
CA VAL A 73 -0.76 -10.51 -13.55
C VAL A 73 -2.13 -10.15 -14.11
N VAL A 74 -2.93 -11.16 -14.43
CA VAL A 74 -4.32 -10.95 -14.89
C VAL A 74 -5.11 -10.29 -13.77
N ASN A 75 -5.88 -9.24 -14.08
CA ASN A 75 -6.77 -8.63 -13.12
C ASN A 75 -8.05 -9.46 -12.98
N PRO A 76 -8.34 -10.06 -11.80
CA PRO A 76 -9.56 -10.83 -11.60
C PRO A 76 -10.79 -9.95 -11.32
N VAL A 77 -10.62 -8.64 -11.18
CA VAL A 77 -11.70 -7.68 -10.92
C VAL A 77 -12.18 -7.10 -12.24
N GLN A 78 -13.42 -7.36 -12.62
CA GLN A 78 -14.03 -6.74 -13.80
C GLN A 78 -14.54 -5.33 -13.48
N HIS A 79 -15.58 -5.25 -12.65
CA HIS A 79 -16.13 -4.01 -12.10
C HIS A 79 -16.86 -4.34 -10.78
N GLY A 80 -17.06 -3.34 -9.92
CA GLY A 80 -17.77 -3.51 -8.65
C GLY A 80 -16.83 -3.77 -7.47
N GLY A 81 -17.29 -4.58 -6.52
CA GLY A 81 -16.59 -4.82 -5.26
C GLY A 81 -15.30 -5.61 -5.44
N PHE A 82 -14.28 -5.26 -4.68
CA PHE A 82 -13.04 -6.00 -4.58
C PHE A 82 -12.60 -6.17 -3.12
N LEU A 83 -11.86 -7.25 -2.88
CA LEU A 83 -11.05 -7.48 -1.71
C LEU A 83 -9.61 -7.70 -2.16
N LEU A 84 -8.70 -6.79 -1.81
CA LEU A 84 -7.26 -6.99 -1.95
C LEU A 84 -6.71 -7.41 -0.59
N THR A 85 -6.05 -8.58 -0.55
CA THR A 85 -5.35 -9.06 0.64
C THR A 85 -3.85 -9.07 0.36
N ILE A 86 -3.10 -8.39 1.22
CA ILE A 86 -1.64 -8.32 1.20
C ILE A 86 -1.14 -9.01 2.48
N LYS A 87 -0.54 -10.18 2.37
CA LYS A 87 0.03 -10.92 3.51
C LYS A 87 1.54 -10.78 3.49
N ALA A 88 2.13 -10.39 4.61
CA ALA A 88 3.57 -10.31 4.76
C ALA A 88 4.14 -11.67 5.16
N HIS A 89 5.04 -12.20 4.32
CA HIS A 89 5.92 -13.32 4.65
C HIS A 89 7.35 -12.82 4.80
N HIS A 90 8.25 -13.67 5.28
CA HIS A 90 9.65 -13.29 5.48
C HIS A 90 10.36 -12.84 4.19
N GLU A 91 10.02 -13.42 3.03
CA GLU A 91 10.73 -13.17 1.77
C GLU A 91 9.91 -12.39 0.72
N HIS A 92 8.61 -12.25 0.92
CA HIS A 92 7.70 -11.67 -0.07
C HIS A 92 6.38 -11.20 0.56
N TYR A 93 5.63 -10.41 -0.20
CA TYR A 93 4.21 -10.22 0.00
C TYR A 93 3.43 -11.24 -0.84
N GLU A 94 2.53 -11.98 -0.22
CA GLU A 94 1.54 -12.79 -0.92
C GLU A 94 0.31 -11.92 -1.20
N ILE A 95 -0.09 -11.88 -2.46
CA ILE A 95 -1.19 -11.04 -2.94
C ILE A 95 -2.35 -11.93 -3.37
N GLU A 96 -3.51 -11.67 -2.78
CA GLU A 96 -4.78 -12.28 -3.17
C GLU A 96 -5.79 -11.20 -3.54
N ILE A 97 -6.61 -11.47 -4.54
CA ILE A 97 -7.70 -10.58 -4.96
C ILE A 97 -8.98 -11.40 -5.03
N ASN A 98 -10.02 -10.98 -4.30
CA ASN A 98 -11.28 -11.70 -4.15
C ASN A 98 -11.09 -13.16 -3.70
N GLY A 99 -10.11 -13.40 -2.82
CA GLY A 99 -9.75 -14.73 -2.33
C GLY A 99 -8.98 -15.61 -3.34
N ILE A 100 -8.64 -15.08 -4.52
CA ILE A 100 -7.83 -15.76 -5.52
C ILE A 100 -6.38 -15.31 -5.37
N HIS A 101 -5.47 -16.27 -5.18
CA HIS A 101 -4.04 -16.00 -5.21
C HIS A 101 -3.59 -15.49 -6.58
N VAL A 102 -2.95 -14.32 -6.62
CA VAL A 102 -2.46 -13.70 -7.87
C VAL A 102 -0.94 -13.63 -7.98
N GLY A 103 -0.20 -13.70 -6.87
CA GLY A 103 1.25 -13.87 -6.92
C GLY A 103 1.99 -13.57 -5.62
N HIS A 104 3.31 -13.84 -5.67
CA HIS A 104 4.27 -13.46 -4.64
C HIS A 104 5.14 -12.32 -5.15
N PHE A 105 5.09 -11.18 -4.47
CA PHE A 105 5.99 -10.05 -4.73
C PHE A 105 7.15 -10.07 -3.74
N HIS A 106 8.33 -10.51 -4.20
CA HIS A 106 9.52 -10.56 -3.35
C HIS A 106 9.93 -9.18 -2.84
N HIS A 107 10.32 -9.14 -1.57
CA HIS A 107 10.71 -7.90 -0.89
C HIS A 107 11.90 -7.24 -1.60
N ARG A 108 11.73 -5.96 -1.97
CA ARG A 108 12.82 -5.12 -2.49
C ARG A 108 13.37 -4.16 -1.44
N LEU A 109 12.59 -3.92 -0.40
CA LEU A 109 12.96 -3.26 0.85
C LEU A 109 12.44 -4.12 2.02
N PRO A 110 13.03 -4.02 3.22
CA PRO A 110 12.53 -4.73 4.40
C PRO A 110 11.05 -4.41 4.65
N MET A 111 10.24 -5.42 4.95
CA MET A 111 8.80 -5.21 5.18
C MET A 111 8.52 -4.31 6.39
N GLU A 112 9.43 -4.30 7.34
CA GLU A 112 9.40 -3.51 8.58
C GLU A 112 9.50 -2.01 8.30
N CYS A 113 9.99 -1.61 7.13
CA CYS A 113 10.11 -0.19 6.76
C CYS A 113 8.77 0.44 6.32
N VAL A 114 7.71 -0.36 6.14
CA VAL A 114 6.38 0.15 5.76
C VAL A 114 5.80 1.02 6.88
N GLN A 115 5.39 2.23 6.51
CA GLN A 115 4.93 3.29 7.42
C GLN A 115 3.49 3.72 7.17
N ALA A 116 2.95 3.44 5.99
CA ALA A 116 1.58 3.81 5.65
C ALA A 116 1.06 2.98 4.48
N ILE A 117 -0.26 2.93 4.37
CA ILE A 117 -0.93 2.48 3.15
C ILE A 117 -1.61 3.67 2.46
N GLY A 118 -1.32 3.85 1.19
CA GLY A 118 -1.85 4.91 0.34
C GLY A 118 -2.82 4.39 -0.71
N PHE A 119 -3.80 5.21 -1.06
CA PHE A 119 -4.81 4.93 -2.07
C PHE A 119 -4.91 6.10 -3.04
N ALA A 120 -4.82 5.83 -4.34
CA ALA A 120 -4.94 6.85 -5.38
C ALA A 120 -5.68 6.31 -6.63
N GLY A 121 -6.00 7.20 -7.57
CA GLY A 121 -6.79 6.86 -8.75
C GLY A 121 -8.29 6.87 -8.48
N PHE A 122 -9.03 6.01 -9.18
CA PHE A 122 -10.49 6.12 -9.29
C PHE A 122 -11.24 4.91 -8.70
N GLY A 123 -11.02 4.66 -7.41
CA GLY A 123 -11.75 3.67 -6.62
C GLY A 123 -12.41 4.30 -5.39
N VAL A 124 -13.19 3.50 -4.68
CA VAL A 124 -13.68 3.79 -3.33
C VAL A 124 -13.11 2.71 -2.42
N VAL A 125 -12.48 3.11 -1.32
CA VAL A 125 -12.11 2.21 -0.24
C VAL A 125 -13.15 2.34 0.85
N GLU A 126 -13.81 1.23 1.17
CA GLU A 126 -14.89 1.15 2.16
C GLU A 126 -14.32 0.83 3.54
N SER A 127 -13.42 -0.14 3.62
CA SER A 127 -12.74 -0.51 4.85
C SER A 127 -11.33 -1.02 4.59
N VAL A 128 -10.48 -0.89 5.60
CA VAL A 128 -9.15 -1.48 5.65
C VAL A 128 -9.03 -2.22 6.97
N HIS A 129 -8.72 -3.52 6.93
CA HIS A 129 -8.56 -4.35 8.11
C HIS A 129 -7.12 -4.79 8.24
N PHE A 130 -6.58 -4.59 9.43
CA PHE A 130 -5.21 -4.93 9.79
C PHE A 130 -5.25 -6.11 10.75
N THR A 131 -4.63 -7.22 10.39
CA THR A 131 -4.59 -8.45 11.19
C THR A 131 -3.14 -8.85 11.46
N GLY A 132 -2.85 -9.36 12.66
CA GLY A 132 -1.49 -9.77 13.02
C GLY A 132 -0.56 -8.62 13.42
N PHE A 133 -1.13 -7.45 13.74
CA PHE A 133 -0.42 -6.29 14.30
C PHE A 133 -0.66 -6.21 15.82
N PRO A 134 0.26 -6.73 16.66
CA PRO A 134 0.04 -6.92 18.09
C PRO A 134 -0.22 -5.64 18.90
N PHE A 135 0.21 -4.46 18.44
CA PHE A 135 0.00 -3.23 19.23
C PHE A 135 -1.36 -2.57 18.98
N ALA A 136 -2.06 -2.88 17.87
CA ALA A 136 -3.48 -2.62 17.59
C ALA A 136 -4.07 -1.26 18.06
N THR A 137 -3.28 -0.22 18.27
CA THR A 137 -3.76 1.04 18.86
C THR A 137 -3.63 2.20 17.87
N ALA A 138 -4.80 2.65 17.42
CA ALA A 138 -5.09 3.98 16.88
C ALA A 138 -4.52 4.31 15.48
N TRP A 139 -4.84 3.49 14.48
CA TRP A 139 -4.48 3.73 13.08
C TRP A 139 -5.27 4.94 12.57
N GLY A 140 -4.59 6.04 12.26
CA GLY A 140 -5.24 7.28 11.82
C GLY A 140 -5.64 8.26 12.94
N ASP A 141 -5.38 7.95 14.21
CA ASP A 141 -5.46 8.95 15.28
C ASP A 141 -4.12 9.69 15.40
N HIS A 142 -4.19 10.98 15.71
CA HIS A 142 -3.01 11.81 15.99
C HIS A 142 -2.32 11.35 17.30
N CYS A 143 -1.58 10.26 17.27
CA CYS A 143 -0.66 9.89 18.35
C CYS A 143 0.50 10.90 18.37
N LEU A 144 0.68 11.56 19.53
CA LEU A 144 1.75 12.54 19.79
C LEU A 144 3.16 11.98 19.50
N ASP A 145 3.30 10.66 19.56
CA ASP A 145 4.49 9.87 19.34
C ASP A 145 4.93 9.83 17.86
N HIS A 146 4.02 10.10 16.91
CA HIS A 146 4.25 10.16 15.44
C HIS A 146 5.04 9.02 14.78
N PHE A 147 5.42 7.96 15.49
CA PHE A 147 6.27 6.86 15.01
C PHE A 147 7.53 7.28 14.23
N GLY A 148 7.96 8.54 14.37
CA GLY A 148 9.07 9.14 13.65
C GLY A 148 8.76 9.69 12.25
N HIS A 149 7.50 9.63 11.78
CA HIS A 149 7.10 10.03 10.43
C HIS A 149 5.75 10.75 10.43
N ALA A 150 5.76 12.06 10.19
CA ALA A 150 4.57 12.89 10.05
C ALA A 150 4.56 13.60 8.70
N GLY A 151 3.37 13.80 8.12
CA GLY A 151 3.20 14.71 6.99
C GLY A 151 3.09 14.06 5.61
N TRP A 152 2.23 13.04 5.44
CA TRP A 152 1.77 12.55 4.12
C TRP A 152 0.88 13.56 3.36
N VAL A 153 1.24 14.85 3.41
CA VAL A 153 0.41 15.95 2.94
C VAL A 153 0.32 15.90 1.42
N GLY A 154 -0.90 15.90 0.89
CA GLY A 154 -1.14 15.95 -0.56
C GLY A 154 -0.82 14.65 -1.32
N TYR A 155 -0.72 13.50 -0.63
CA TYR A 155 -0.51 12.21 -1.30
C TYR A 155 -1.50 11.98 -2.46
N GLY A 156 -1.02 11.38 -3.55
CA GLY A 156 -1.81 11.18 -4.77
C GLY A 156 -2.05 12.46 -5.58
N THR A 157 -1.40 13.58 -5.25
CA THR A 157 -1.50 14.85 -5.99
C THR A 157 -0.12 15.42 -6.32
N ALA A 158 -0.06 16.44 -7.18
CA ALA A 158 1.17 17.14 -7.53
C ALA A 158 1.80 17.91 -6.34
N ALA A 159 1.04 18.10 -5.25
CA ALA A 159 1.49 18.78 -4.04
C ALA A 159 1.99 17.79 -2.96
N TYR A 160 2.20 16.52 -3.30
CA TYR A 160 2.63 15.52 -2.33
C TYR A 160 3.99 15.87 -1.72
N VAL A 161 4.01 15.98 -0.38
CA VAL A 161 5.22 16.09 0.43
C VAL A 161 5.35 14.79 1.22
N ALA A 162 6.47 14.09 1.06
CA ALA A 162 6.77 12.89 1.83
C ALA A 162 7.02 13.26 3.31
N PRO A 163 6.70 12.35 4.26
CA PRO A 163 6.91 12.63 5.67
C PRO A 163 8.38 12.85 6.01
N VAL A 164 8.64 13.74 6.97
CA VAL A 164 10.00 14.01 7.47
C VAL A 164 10.38 12.94 8.50
N ILE A 165 11.52 12.30 8.29
CA ILE A 165 12.09 11.29 9.18
C ILE A 165 12.71 11.99 10.42
N VAL A 166 12.23 11.65 11.63
CA VAL A 166 12.75 12.22 12.89
C VAL A 166 13.94 11.40 13.41
N ALA A 167 15.17 11.81 13.08
CA ALA A 167 16.39 11.10 13.50
C ALA A 167 16.41 10.73 15.01
N GLY A 168 16.68 9.46 15.32
CA GLY A 168 16.82 8.95 16.70
C GLY A 168 15.55 8.38 17.35
N HIS A 169 14.42 8.31 16.64
CA HIS A 169 13.18 7.78 17.22
C HIS A 169 13.21 6.24 17.34
N ARG A 170 12.66 5.67 18.42
CA ARG A 170 12.85 4.25 18.80
C ARG A 170 12.37 3.20 17.78
N HIS A 171 11.52 3.60 16.83
CA HIS A 171 11.06 2.74 15.73
C HIS A 171 12.01 2.78 14.51
N HIS A 172 13.20 3.39 14.66
CA HIS A 172 14.19 3.68 13.60
C HIS A 172 15.18 2.58 13.25
N SER A 173 15.02 1.37 13.74
CA SER A 173 15.99 0.29 13.49
C SER A 173 16.07 -0.17 12.02
N TYR A 174 15.15 0.27 11.15
CA TYR A 174 15.03 -0.22 9.77
C TYR A 174 14.99 0.88 8.68
N TYR A 175 15.38 2.13 9.02
CA TYR A 175 15.42 3.25 8.07
C TYR A 175 16.80 3.46 7.45
#